data_AF-A0ABD4TBM7-F1
#
_entry.id   AF-A0ABD4TBM7-F1
#
_cell.length_a   1.000
_cell.length_b   1.000
_cell.length_c   1.000
_cell.angle_alpha   90.00
_cell.angle_beta   90.00
_cell.angle_gamma   90.00
#
_symmetry.space_group_name_H-M   'P 1'
#
loop_
_entity.id
_entity.type
_entity.pdbx_description
1 polymer ?
#
loop_
_entity_poly.entity_id
_entity_poly.type
_entity_poly.pdbx_seq_one_letter_code
_entity_poly.pdbx_strand_id
1 'polypeptide(L)'
;MKHGMEIAVAALIIVFAAVFLFQDAAIQASLGDGEEAWGGADGEAADLIEASGYEPWTEPFWAPPSGEIESLLFALQAAIGAVIIGYVFGYWQGSRKTA
;
A
#
# COMPACT_ATOMS: atom_id res chain seq x y z
N MET A 1 21.31 -18.52 18.65
CA MET A 1 20.32 -17.48 18.98
C MET A 1 18.99 -17.87 18.34
N LYS A 2 18.11 -18.56 19.06
CA LYS A 2 16.92 -19.22 18.48
C LYS A 2 15.89 -18.24 17.88
N HIS A 3 15.88 -16.99 18.35
CA HIS A 3 14.90 -15.95 17.98
C HIS A 3 15.52 -14.72 17.28
N GLY A 4 16.78 -14.81 16.83
CA GLY A 4 17.50 -13.65 16.30
C GLY A 4 16.81 -12.98 15.10
N MET A 5 16.31 -13.77 14.15
CA MET A 5 15.57 -13.23 13.00
C MET A 5 14.18 -12.71 13.38
N GLU A 6 13.47 -13.39 14.28
CA GLU A 6 12.14 -12.96 14.74
C GLU A 6 12.23 -11.59 15.42
N ILE A 7 13.25 -11.39 16.26
CA ILE A 7 13.53 -10.11 16.92
C ILE A 7 13.91 -9.04 15.88
N ALA A 8 14.73 -9.38 14.88
CA ALA A 8 15.10 -8.44 13.82
C ALA A 8 13.90 -8.00 12.97
N VAL A 9 13.01 -8.93 12.61
CA VAL A 9 11.78 -8.65 11.88
C VAL A 9 10.82 -7.81 12.73
N ALA A 10 10.62 -8.17 14.00
CA ALA A 10 9.76 -7.40 14.90
C ALA A 10 10.31 -5.97 15.10
N ALA A 11 11.61 -5.82 15.28
CA ALA A 11 12.26 -4.51 15.38
C ALA A 11 12.06 -3.69 14.09
N LEU A 12 12.22 -4.30 12.92
CA LEU A 12 12.00 -3.63 11.63
C LEU A 12 10.55 -3.16 11.48
N ILE A 13 9.57 -3.99 11.86
CA ILE A 13 8.15 -3.63 11.83
C ILE A 13 7.86 -2.46 12.78
N ILE A 14 8.41 -2.50 14.00
CA ILE A 14 8.21 -1.43 14.99
C ILE A 14 8.83 -0.12 14.50
N VAL A 15 10.04 -0.16 13.96
CA VAL A 15 10.71 1.03 13.40
C VAL A 15 9.89 1.59 12.23
N PHE A 16 9.45 0.73 11.31
CA PHE A 16 8.60 1.16 10.20
C PHE A 16 7.30 1.82 10.70
N ALA A 17 6.59 1.17 11.63
CA ALA A 17 5.35 1.71 12.19
C ALA A 17 5.57 3.05 12.92
N ALA A 18 6.66 3.18 13.68
CA ALA A 18 7.00 4.42 14.36
C ALA A 18 7.28 5.56 13.37
N VAL A 19 8.06 5.31 12.31
CA VAL A 19 8.34 6.29 11.25
C VAL A 19 7.05 6.67 10.52
N PHE A 20 6.22 5.67 10.17
CA PHE A 20 4.94 5.89 9.50
C PHE A 20 4.01 6.76 10.32
N LEU A 21 3.78 6.42 11.60
CA LEU A 21 2.89 7.19 12.48
C LEU A 21 3.41 8.61 12.75
N PHE A 22 4.73 8.77 12.87
CA PHE A 22 5.33 10.09 13.02
C PHE A 22 5.11 10.96 11.77
N GLN A 23 5.32 10.38 10.59
CA GLN A 23 5.12 11.08 9.32
C GLN A 23 3.64 11.43 9.08
N ASP A 24 2.74 10.49 9.36
CA ASP A 24 1.29 10.70 9.28
C ASP A 24 0.83 11.84 10.19
N ALA A 25 1.28 11.84 11.45
CA ALA A 25 0.98 12.93 12.38
C ALA A 25 1.51 14.28 11.90
N ALA A 26 2.71 14.31 11.28
CA ALA A 26 3.29 15.54 10.73
C ALA A 26 2.49 16.05 9.51
N ILE A 27 2.06 15.16 8.62
CA ILE A 27 1.26 15.51 7.43
C ILE A 27 -0.12 16.02 7.87
N GLN A 28 -0.82 15.29 8.75
CA GLN A 28 -2.14 15.70 9.23
C GLN A 28 -2.13 17.07 9.93
N ALA A 29 -1.04 17.43 10.60
CA ALA A 29 -0.89 18.76 11.21
C ALA A 29 -0.75 19.91 10.18
N SER A 30 -0.46 19.58 8.92
CA SER A 30 -0.23 20.55 7.84
C SER A 30 -1.37 20.67 6.82
N LEU A 31 -2.35 19.75 6.84
CA LEU A 31 -3.45 19.71 5.89
C LEU A 31 -4.49 20.82 6.16
N GLY A 32 -5.04 21.37 5.08
CA GLY A 32 -6.22 22.23 5.11
C GLY A 32 -7.52 21.45 5.29
N ASP A 33 -8.62 22.15 5.58
CA ASP A 33 -9.96 21.55 5.65
C ASP A 33 -10.31 20.85 4.33
N GLY A 34 -10.50 19.53 4.38
CA GLY A 34 -10.90 18.71 3.23
C GLY A 34 -9.74 18.15 2.40
N GLU A 35 -8.47 18.39 2.78
CA GLU A 35 -7.32 17.74 2.13
C GLU A 35 -7.08 16.34 2.70
N GLU A 36 -6.76 15.38 1.82
CA GLU A 36 -6.44 14.01 2.19
C GLU A 36 -4.92 13.86 2.40
N ALA A 37 -4.53 13.28 3.54
CA ALA A 37 -3.14 13.11 3.92
C ALA A 37 -2.34 12.20 2.97
N TRP A 38 -3.04 11.25 2.34
CA TRP A 38 -2.43 10.15 1.59
C TRP A 38 -3.25 9.87 0.33
N GLY A 39 -2.97 10.62 -0.74
CA GLY A 39 -3.47 10.35 -2.08
C GLY A 39 -2.57 9.38 -2.86
N GLY A 40 -3.12 8.79 -3.92
CA GLY A 40 -2.34 8.06 -4.91
C GLY A 40 -1.53 9.01 -5.80
N ALA A 41 -0.35 8.57 -6.25
CA ALA A 41 0.49 9.35 -7.17
C ALA A 41 -0.19 9.58 -8.53
N ASP A 42 -1.14 8.73 -8.89
CA ASP A 42 -1.98 8.85 -10.07
C ASP A 42 -2.98 10.00 -9.98
N GLY A 43 -3.55 10.27 -8.79
CA GLY A 43 -4.42 11.43 -8.55
C GLY A 43 -3.71 12.75 -8.82
N GLU A 44 -2.52 12.93 -8.25
CA GLU A 44 -1.72 14.15 -8.46
C GLU A 44 -1.28 14.30 -9.93
N ALA A 45 -0.98 13.18 -10.61
CA ALA A 45 -0.70 13.21 -12.04
C ALA A 45 -1.93 13.59 -12.87
N ALA A 46 -3.12 13.12 -12.50
CA ALA A 46 -4.36 13.45 -13.17
C ALA A 46 -4.67 14.95 -13.07
N ASP A 47 -4.50 15.56 -11.89
CA ASP A 47 -4.70 16.99 -11.66
C ASP A 47 -3.80 17.86 -12.56
N LEU A 48 -2.52 17.46 -12.69
CA LEU A 48 -1.57 18.15 -13.57
C LEU A 48 -1.94 18.02 -15.05
N ILE A 49 -2.45 16.85 -15.46
CA ILE A 49 -2.91 16.62 -16.83
C ILE A 49 -4.14 17.46 -17.13
N GLU A 50 -5.13 17.49 -16.23
CA GLU A 50 -6.34 18.29 -16.39
C GLU A 50 -6.00 19.80 -16.44
N ALA A 51 -5.08 20.26 -15.59
CA ALA A 51 -4.58 21.63 -15.60
C ALA A 51 -3.88 22.03 -16.91
N SER A 52 -3.41 21.06 -17.72
CA SER A 52 -2.84 21.32 -19.04
C SER A 52 -3.89 21.63 -20.12
N GLY A 53 -5.18 21.55 -19.77
CA GLY A 53 -6.31 21.70 -20.70
C GLY A 53 -6.61 20.44 -21.50
N TYR A 54 -6.12 19.29 -21.05
CA TYR A 54 -6.41 17.99 -21.67
C TYR A 54 -7.83 17.54 -21.31
N GLU A 55 -8.57 17.14 -22.34
CA GLU A 55 -9.89 16.52 -22.19
C GLU A 55 -9.78 15.00 -22.40
N PRO A 56 -10.27 14.17 -21.47
CA PRO A 56 -10.30 12.72 -21.65
C PRO A 56 -11.07 12.31 -22.93
N TRP A 57 -10.46 11.48 -23.77
CA TRP A 57 -11.09 10.98 -25.01
C TRP A 57 -12.01 9.76 -24.76
N THR A 58 -12.01 9.21 -23.55
CA THR A 58 -12.87 8.10 -23.12
C THR A 58 -13.16 8.17 -21.63
N GLU A 59 -14.30 7.63 -21.24
CA GLU A 59 -14.65 7.37 -19.84
C GLU A 59 -14.37 5.90 -19.47
N PRO A 60 -14.02 5.60 -18.21
CA PRO A 60 -13.91 4.23 -17.74
C PRO A 60 -15.24 3.48 -17.96
N PHE A 61 -15.18 2.28 -18.55
CA PHE A 61 -16.36 1.44 -18.73
C PHE A 61 -16.98 0.98 -17.41
N TRP A 62 -16.20 1.01 -16.32
CA TRP A 62 -16.62 0.69 -14.97
C TRP A 62 -15.70 1.38 -13.96
N ALA A 63 -16.29 1.88 -12.89
CA ALA A 63 -15.60 2.35 -11.70
C ALA A 63 -16.24 1.70 -10.46
N PRO A 64 -15.48 1.52 -9.36
CA PRO A 64 -16.05 1.07 -8.10
C PRO A 64 -17.20 2.00 -7.65
N PRO A 65 -18.31 1.45 -7.15
CA PRO A 65 -19.47 2.26 -6.76
C PRO A 65 -19.23 3.15 -5.53
N SER A 66 -18.12 2.92 -4.81
CA SER A 66 -17.63 3.80 -3.73
C SER A 66 -16.13 3.59 -3.52
N GLY A 67 -15.46 4.58 -2.92
CA GLY A 67 -14.05 4.48 -2.52
C GLY A 67 -13.78 3.40 -1.46
N GLU A 68 -14.78 3.05 -0.66
CA GLU A 68 -14.70 1.91 0.27
C GLU A 68 -14.57 0.58 -0.48
N ILE A 69 -15.31 0.41 -1.58
CA ILE A 69 -15.23 -0.79 -2.42
C ILE A 69 -13.90 -0.84 -3.17
N GLU A 70 -13.41 0.31 -3.65
CA GLU A 70 -12.07 0.42 -4.23
C GLU A 70 -10.99 -0.05 -3.24
N SER A 71 -11.01 0.50 -2.03
CA SER A 71 -10.08 0.14 -0.95
C SER A 71 -10.19 -1.33 -0.57
N LEU A 72 -11.39 -1.90 -0.53
CA LEU A 72 -11.62 -3.31 -0.26
C LEU A 72 -11.03 -4.21 -1.35
N LEU A 73 -11.23 -3.87 -2.62
CA LEU A 73 -10.67 -4.61 -3.75
C LEU A 73 -9.14 -4.54 -3.75
N PHE A 74 -8.57 -3.37 -3.46
CA PHE A 74 -7.12 -3.20 -3.31
C PHE A 74 -6.56 -4.06 -2.17
N ALA A 75 -7.19 -4.00 -0.98
CA ALA A 75 -6.78 -4.80 0.17
C ALA A 75 -6.87 -6.31 -0.10
N LEU A 76 -7.89 -6.75 -0.82
CA LEU A 76 -8.04 -8.15 -1.22
C LEU A 76 -6.91 -8.60 -2.16
N GLN A 77 -6.56 -7.78 -3.16
CA GLN A 77 -5.43 -8.05 -4.05
C GLN A 77 -4.11 -8.14 -3.28
N ALA A 78 -3.88 -7.22 -2.34
CA ALA A 78 -2.70 -7.23 -1.48
C ALA A 78 -2.63 -8.50 -0.60
N ALA A 79 -3.76 -8.91 -0.01
CA ALA A 79 -3.84 -10.13 0.78
C ALA A 79 -3.53 -11.39 -0.04
N ILE A 80 -4.09 -11.49 -1.25
CA ILE A 80 -3.80 -12.60 -2.17
C ILE A 80 -2.32 -12.61 -2.55
N GLY A 81 -1.75 -11.45 -2.89
CA GLY A 81 -0.32 -11.31 -3.18
C GLY A 81 0.56 -11.77 -2.02
N ALA A 82 0.23 -11.37 -0.79
CA ALA A 82 0.96 -11.78 0.41
C ALA A 82 0.91 -13.31 0.61
N VAL A 83 -0.26 -13.94 0.40
CA VAL A 83 -0.40 -15.40 0.48
C VAL A 83 0.48 -16.10 -0.56
N ILE A 84 0.49 -15.62 -1.81
CA ILE A 84 1.31 -16.19 -2.88
C ILE A 84 2.81 -16.08 -2.53
N ILE A 85 3.26 -14.90 -2.13
CA ILE A 85 4.66 -14.66 -1.75
C ILE A 85 5.07 -15.54 -0.56
N GLY A 86 4.21 -15.59 0.47
CA GLY A 86 4.42 -16.44 1.65
C GLY A 86 4.51 -17.92 1.29
N TYR A 87 3.64 -18.39 0.40
CA TYR A 87 3.67 -19.78 -0.10
C TYR A 87 4.97 -20.09 -0.84
N VAL A 88 5.44 -19.20 -1.73
CA VAL A 88 6.71 -19.40 -2.47
C VAL A 88 7.90 -19.53 -1.52
N PHE A 89 8.04 -18.60 -0.57
CA PHE A 89 9.12 -18.67 0.41
C PHE A 89 9.02 -19.91 1.31
N GLY A 90 7.80 -20.26 1.74
CA GLY A 90 7.54 -21.48 2.52
C GLY A 90 7.92 -22.75 1.76
N TYR A 91 7.53 -22.85 0.48
CA TYR A 91 7.86 -23.97 -0.39
C TYR A 91 9.38 -24.12 -0.55
N TRP A 92 10.09 -23.04 -0.89
CA TRP A 92 11.56 -23.07 -1.02
C TRP A 92 12.26 -23.48 0.27
N GLN A 93 11.78 -23.02 1.42
CA GLN A 93 12.36 -23.44 2.71
C GLN A 93 12.07 -24.92 3.02
N GLY A 94 10.88 -25.42 2.66
CA GLY A 94 10.52 -26.83 2.77
C GLY A 94 11.38 -27.72 1.90
N SER A 95 11.55 -27.39 0.61
CA SER A 95 12.34 -28.17 -0.35
C SER A 95 13.81 -28.31 0.05
N ARG A 96 14.38 -27.32 0.76
CA ARG A 96 15.77 -27.37 1.25
C ARG A 96 15.96 -28.29 2.46
N LYS A 97 14.89 -28.70 3.15
CA LYS A 97 14.95 -29.66 4.26
C LYS A 97 14.85 -31.11 3.80
N THR A 98 14.35 -31.34 2.59
CA THR A 98 14.16 -32.66 1.98
C THR A 98 15.29 -33.05 1.02
N ALA A 99 16.23 -32.12 0.75
CA ALA A 99 17.44 -32.33 -0.04
C ALA A 99 18.66 -32.41 0.89
#